data_AF-A0AAN0JGK9-F1
#
_entry.id   AF-A0AAN0JGK9-F1
#
_cell.length_a   1.000
_cell.length_b   1.000
_cell.length_c   1.000
_cell.angle_alpha   90.00
_cell.angle_beta   90.00
_cell.angle_gamma   90.00
#
_symmetry.space_group_name_H-M   'P 1'
#
loop_
_entity.id
_entity.type
_entity.pdbx_description
1 polymer ?
#
loop_
_entity_poly.entity_id
_entity_poly.type
_entity_poly.pdbx_seq_one_letter_code
_entity_poly.pdbx_strand_id
1 'polypeptide(L)'
;MKWKKLTNIPNTVTNRYGHSLSVWNETQTIHWIIVFGGFSSVTDTRLIKIITSGRDLVVQPVLENNEYRQERARQRLAQAILCPNWSSWFIKPV
;
A
#
# COMPACT_ATOMS: atom_id res chain seq x y z
N MET A 1 12.18 16.94 -18.39
CA MET A 1 11.63 15.77 -17.68
C MET A 1 11.85 14.53 -18.54
N LYS A 2 12.11 13.37 -17.93
CA LYS A 2 12.16 12.07 -18.65
C LYS A 2 11.04 11.19 -18.11
N TRP A 3 10.22 10.66 -19.01
CA TRP A 3 9.17 9.71 -18.66
C TRP A 3 9.80 8.34 -18.39
N LYS A 4 9.35 7.67 -17.33
CA LYS A 4 9.72 6.29 -17.01
C LYS A 4 8.46 5.44 -16.99
N LYS A 5 8.44 4.38 -17.80
CA LYS A 5 7.33 3.41 -17.82
C LYS A 5 7.46 2.50 -16.59
N LEU A 6 6.39 2.37 -15.83
CA LEU A 6 6.28 1.38 -14.77
C LEU A 6 5.87 0.04 -15.37
N THR A 7 6.59 -1.03 -15.03
CA THR A 7 6.28 -2.41 -15.42
C THR A 7 5.57 -3.14 -14.28
N ASN A 8 4.95 -4.29 -14.56
CA ASN A 8 4.25 -5.13 -13.57
C ASN A 8 2.96 -4.53 -12.97
N ILE A 9 2.33 -3.59 -13.68
CA ILE A 9 0.98 -3.14 -13.35
C ILE A 9 -0.03 -4.09 -14.05
N PRO A 10 -0.95 -4.73 -13.31
CA PRO A 10 -1.92 -5.65 -13.88
C PRO A 10 -2.93 -4.94 -14.78
N ASN A 11 -3.48 -5.69 -15.73
CA ASN A 11 -4.48 -5.19 -16.67
C ASN A 11 -5.75 -4.64 -16.00
N THR A 12 -6.09 -5.12 -14.80
CA THR A 12 -7.23 -4.63 -14.01
C THR A 12 -7.09 -3.16 -13.58
N VAL A 13 -5.86 -2.63 -13.60
CA VAL A 13 -5.54 -1.22 -13.37
C VAL A 13 -5.38 -0.48 -14.69
N THR A 14 -4.66 -1.04 -15.67
CA THR A 14 -4.33 -0.34 -16.92
C THR A 14 -5.49 -0.31 -17.92
N ASN A 15 -6.38 -1.30 -17.90
CA ASN A 15 -7.57 -1.40 -18.76
C ASN A 15 -8.81 -0.80 -18.07
N ARG A 16 -8.73 0.49 -17.76
CA ARG A 16 -9.81 1.23 -17.10
C ARG A 16 -9.84 2.67 -17.62
N TYR A 17 -11.02 3.14 -18.01
CA TYR A 17 -11.19 4.47 -18.61
C TYR A 17 -11.93 5.43 -17.69
N GLY A 18 -11.62 6.72 -17.74
CA GLY A 18 -12.31 7.74 -16.92
C GLY A 18 -12.21 7.47 -15.41
N HIS A 19 -11.14 6.81 -14.97
CA HIS A 19 -10.88 6.57 -13.56
C HIS A 19 -10.19 7.76 -12.92
N SER A 20 -10.28 7.82 -11.60
CA SER A 20 -9.60 8.81 -10.79
C SER A 20 -8.44 8.17 -10.02
N LEU A 21 -7.40 8.96 -9.79
CA LEU A 21 -6.20 8.56 -9.07
C LEU A 21 -5.97 9.49 -7.87
N SER A 22 -5.56 8.91 -6.75
CA SER A 22 -5.04 9.63 -5.59
C SER A 22 -3.70 9.04 -5.17
N VAL A 23 -2.85 9.86 -4.56
CA VAL A 23 -1.55 9.45 -4.06
C VAL A 23 -1.51 9.62 -2.54
N TRP A 24 -1.04 8.59 -1.85
CA TRP A 24 -0.82 8.61 -0.41
C TRP A 24 0.61 8.19 -0.09
N ASN A 25 1.35 9.04 0.60
CA ASN A 25 2.70 8.74 1.06
C ASN A 25 2.63 8.11 2.45
N GLU A 26 2.96 6.83 2.55
CA GLU A 26 3.03 6.14 3.85
C GLU A 26 4.36 6.45 4.55
N THR A 27 5.46 6.46 3.79
CA THR A 27 6.79 6.87 4.26
C THR A 27 7.49 7.70 3.19
N GLN A 28 8.73 8.12 3.45
CA GLN A 28 9.57 8.80 2.44
C GLN A 28 9.89 7.91 1.24
N THR A 29 9.84 6.58 1.41
CA THR A 29 10.19 5.61 0.37
C THR A 29 9.01 4.79 -0.12
N ILE A 30 7.88 4.82 0.57
CA ILE A 30 6.69 4.02 0.27
C ILE A 30 5.54 4.96 -0.09
N HIS A 31 5.09 4.86 -1.32
CA HIS A 31 4.01 5.63 -1.88
C HIS A 31 2.91 4.68 -2.39
N TRP A 32 1.67 5.08 -2.22
CA TRP A 32 0.50 4.35 -2.69
C TRP A 32 -0.18 5.18 -3.76
N ILE A 33 -0.49 4.54 -4.90
CA ILE A 33 -1.46 5.08 -5.86
C ILE A 33 -2.78 4.33 -5.66
N ILE A 34 -3.83 5.09 -5.40
CA ILE A 34 -5.18 4.58 -5.18
C ILE A 34 -5.99 4.87 -6.43
N VAL A 35 -6.54 3.82 -7.04
CA VAL A 35 -7.31 3.88 -8.29
C VAL A 35 -8.78 3.61 -7.97
N PHE A 36 -9.66 4.56 -8.30
CA PHE A 36 -11.09 4.47 -7.99
C PHE A 36 -11.98 4.85 -9.16
N GLY A 37 -13.14 4.18 -9.25
CA GLY A 37 -14.16 4.43 -10.27
C GLY A 37 -13.71 4.12 -11.70
N GLY A 38 -14.39 4.68 -12.69
CA GLY A 38 -14.09 4.47 -14.11
C GLY A 38 -14.78 3.26 -14.73
N PHE A 39 -14.75 3.22 -16.07
CA PHE A 39 -15.36 2.19 -16.89
C PHE A 39 -14.38 1.03 -17.13
N SER A 40 -14.71 -0.14 -16.61
CA SER A 40 -13.97 -1.41 -16.74
C SER A 40 -14.87 -2.57 -16.30
N SER A 41 -14.48 -3.80 -16.59
CA SER A 41 -15.07 -5.00 -15.96
C SER A 41 -14.75 -5.10 -14.47
N VAL A 42 -13.74 -4.35 -14.00
CA VAL A 42 -13.36 -4.27 -12.58
C VAL A 42 -13.90 -2.97 -12.01
N THR A 43 -14.83 -3.07 -11.05
CA THR A 43 -15.40 -1.91 -10.36
C THR A 43 -14.66 -1.56 -9.07
N ASP A 44 -13.94 -2.52 -8.49
CA ASP A 44 -13.26 -2.36 -7.21
C ASP A 44 -12.12 -1.34 -7.24
N THR A 45 -11.87 -0.74 -6.07
CA THR A 45 -10.70 0.10 -5.79
C THR A 45 -9.43 -0.73 -5.79
N ARG A 46 -8.41 -0.27 -6.53
CA ARG A 46 -7.09 -0.92 -6.60
C ARG A 46 -6.02 -0.04 -5.95
N LEU A 47 -5.12 -0.65 -5.21
CA LEU A 47 -4.00 0.02 -4.55
C LEU A 47 -2.69 -0.47 -5.15
N ILE A 48 -1.89 0.45 -5.69
CA ILE A 48 -0.56 0.17 -6.23
C ILE A 48 0.46 0.67 -5.22
N LYS A 49 1.29 -0.23 -4.71
CA LYS A 49 2.42 0.15 -3.86
C LYS A 49 3.64 0.44 -4.73
N ILE A 50 4.21 1.63 -4.57
CA ILE A 50 5.41 2.09 -5.24
C ILE A 50 6.48 2.33 -4.18
N ILE A 51 7.62 1.67 -4.35
CA ILE A 51 8.80 1.88 -3.51
C ILE A 51 9.81 2.71 -4.30
N THR A 52 10.18 3.87 -3.77
CA THR A 52 11.29 4.68 -4.27
C THR A 52 12.58 4.20 -3.62
N SER A 53 13.55 3.79 -4.44
CA SER A 53 14.89 3.40 -3.99
C SER A 53 15.93 4.14 -4.83
N GLY A 54 16.45 5.25 -4.31
CA GLY A 54 17.34 6.15 -5.06
C GLY A 54 16.67 6.74 -6.29
N ARG A 55 17.13 6.35 -7.49
CA ARG A 55 16.58 6.80 -8.79
C ARG A 55 15.58 5.81 -9.40
N ASP A 56 15.34 4.70 -8.73
CA ASP A 56 14.46 3.64 -9.21
C ASP A 56 13.11 3.62 -8.50
N LEU A 57 12.11 3.15 -9.25
CA LEU A 57 10.73 2.99 -8.84
C LEU A 57 10.39 1.51 -9.00
N VAL A 58 10.11 0.85 -7.90
CA VAL A 58 9.71 -0.56 -7.88
C VAL A 58 8.22 -0.63 -7.61
N VAL A 59 7.47 -1.21 -8.55
CA VAL A 59 6.05 -1.52 -8.36
C VAL A 59 5.94 -2.85 -7.63
N GLN A 60 5.30 -2.82 -6.48
CA GLN A 60 4.92 -3.98 -5.68
C GLN A 60 3.51 -4.46 -6.06
N PRO A 61 3.05 -5.63 -5.59
CA PRO A 61 1.76 -6.19 -5.96
C PRO A 61 0.62 -5.19 -5.79
N VAL A 62 -0.28 -5.15 -6.77
CA VAL A 62 -1.51 -4.38 -6.67
C VAL A 62 -2.46 -5.11 -5.75
N LEU A 63 -2.85 -4.44 -4.69
CA LEU A 63 -3.77 -4.97 -3.69
C LEU A 63 -5.19 -4.52 -4.01
N GLU A 64 -6.13 -5.43 -3.81
CA GLU A 64 -7.52 -5.07 -3.61
C GLU A 64 -7.70 -4.40 -2.24
N ASN A 65 -8.73 -3.58 -2.11
CA ASN A 65 -9.01 -2.91 -0.85
C ASN A 65 -9.16 -3.91 0.32
N ASN A 66 -9.80 -5.06 0.09
CA ASN A 66 -9.95 -6.08 1.13
C ASN A 66 -8.61 -6.72 1.53
N GLU A 67 -7.78 -7.07 0.55
CA GLU A 67 -6.43 -7.62 0.78
C GLU A 67 -5.54 -6.63 1.53
N TYR A 68 -5.59 -5.34 1.15
CA TYR A 68 -4.90 -4.28 1.87
C TYR A 68 -5.35 -4.20 3.33
N ARG A 69 -6.66 -4.23 3.61
CA ARG A 69 -7.18 -4.21 4.99
C ARG A 69 -6.71 -5.43 5.80
N GLN A 70 -6.72 -6.61 5.19
CA GLN A 70 -6.23 -7.84 5.82
C GLN A 70 -4.73 -7.79 6.10
N GLU A 71 -3.92 -7.30 5.17
CA GLU A 71 -2.48 -7.13 5.34
C GLU A 71 -2.17 -6.16 6.49
N ARG A 72 -2.87 -5.01 6.55
CA ARG A 72 -2.71 -4.07 7.66
C ARG A 72 -3.17 -4.63 9.00
N ALA A 73 -4.22 -5.45 9.02
CA ALA A 73 -4.64 -6.15 10.23
C ALA A 73 -3.56 -7.14 10.71
N ARG A 74 -2.99 -7.93 9.78
CA ARG A 74 -1.88 -8.85 10.08
C ARG A 74 -0.64 -8.13 10.60
N GLN A 75 -0.27 -7.00 10.00
CA GLN A 75 0.87 -6.19 10.46
C GLN A 75 0.66 -5.65 11.89
N ARG A 76 -0.55 -5.16 12.21
CA ARG A 76 -0.88 -4.69 13.56
C ARG A 76 -0.84 -5.82 14.59
N LEU A 77 -1.37 -7.00 14.24
CA LEU A 77 -1.32 -8.18 15.10
C LEU A 77 0.12 -8.64 15.33
N ALA A 78 0.94 -8.72 14.28
CA ALA A 78 2.34 -9.08 14.39
C ALA A 78 3.13 -8.09 15.28
N GLN A 79 2.88 -6.79 15.13
CA GLN A 79 3.49 -5.76 15.97
C GLN A 79 3.05 -5.89 17.44
N ALA A 80 1.77 -6.18 17.69
CA ALA A 80 1.26 -6.41 19.05
C ALA A 80 1.87 -7.67 19.70
N ILE A 81 2.10 -8.74 18.93
CA ILE A 81 2.75 -9.98 19.40
C ILE A 81 4.25 -9.73 19.68
N LEU A 82 4.94 -8.98 18.83
CA LEU A 82 6.36 -8.67 18.99
C LEU A 82 6.64 -7.65 20.10
N CYS A 83 5.64 -6.87 20.51
CA CYS A 83 5.71 -5.94 21.63
C CYS A 83 4.63 -6.28 22.68
N PRO A 84 4.74 -7.41 23.40
CA PRO A 84 3.80 -7.72 24.45
C PRO A 84 4.09 -6.79 25.62
N ASN A 85 3.34 -5.68 25.65
CA ASN A 85 3.05 -4.88 26.83
C ASN A 85 4.24 -4.61 27.78
N TRP A 86 5.00 -3.53 27.53
CA TRP A 86 6.07 -3.06 28.41
C TRP A 86 5.58 -2.63 29.81
N SER A 87 4.25 -2.55 30.04
CA SER A 87 3.70 -2.20 31.35
C SER A 87 3.91 -3.28 32.43
N SER A 88 4.32 -4.51 32.07
CA SER A 88 4.67 -5.53 33.08
C SER A 88 6.11 -5.41 33.62
N TRP A 89 6.97 -4.60 33.00
CA TRP A 89 8.38 -4.44 33.40
C TRP A 89 8.67 -3.12 34.12
N PHE A 90 7.70 -2.20 34.16
CA PHE A 90 7.73 -0.99 35.00
C PHE A 90 7.01 -1.24 36.34
N ILE A 91 7.52 -2.18 37.14
CA ILE A 91 7.38 -2.09 38.60
C ILE A 91 8.78 -1.88 39.18
N LYS A 92 9.06 -0.64 39.57
CA LYS A 92 10.09 -0.26 40.54
C LYS A 92 9.53 0.92 41.36
N PRO A 93 9.98 1.12 42.60
CA PRO A 93 9.58 0.40 43.81
C PRO A 93 8.90 1.37 44.80
N VAL A 94 8.13 0.85 45.76
CA VAL A 94 8.04 1.42 47.13
C VAL A 94 7.94 0.26 48.09
#